data_AF-A0A8S3HSX4-F1
#
_entry.id   AF-A0A8S3HSX4-F1
#
_cell.length_a   1.000
_cell.length_b   1.000
_cell.length_c   1.000
_cell.angle_alpha   90.00
_cell.angle_beta   90.00
_cell.angle_gamma   90.00
#
_symmetry.space_group_name_H-M   'P 1'
#
loop_
_entity.id
_entity.type
_entity.pdbx_description
1 polymer ?
#
loop_
_entity_poly.entity_id
_entity_poly.type
_entity_poly.pdbx_seq_one_letter_code
_entity_poly.pdbx_strand_id
1 'polypeptide(L)'
;MLENENSCPKQLREVMIKQFFDFYDYYIEVCTENSNKDGQPMTDPFGDRRGLFEYESLLQRLKKLKAKFESSQNLNNNASSSRSSSTSGSKHQPMDARTREIIHDAVALDSTATANDATNLDDIFDDIDDNDESNSSMDDDDDEQQLNDLEPIPSVPNAEQSNEKNST
;
A
#
# COMPACT_ATOMS: atom_id res chain seq x y z
N MET A 1 1.55 -3.42 6.81
CA MET A 1 1.18 -4.07 5.53
C MET A 1 1.85 -3.37 4.35
N LEU A 2 1.14 -2.79 3.38
CA LEU A 2 1.67 -2.39 2.06
C LEU A 2 2.87 -1.42 2.06
N GLU A 3 2.98 -0.54 3.06
CA GLU A 3 4.09 0.42 3.17
C GLU A 3 5.44 -0.25 3.46
N ASN A 4 5.44 -1.35 4.23
CA ASN A 4 6.65 -1.99 4.76
C ASN A 4 7.04 -3.20 3.92
N GLU A 5 8.15 -3.06 3.18
CA GLU A 5 8.66 -4.05 2.21
C GLU A 5 8.74 -5.49 2.77
N ASN A 6 9.21 -5.61 4.01
CA ASN A 6 9.57 -6.88 4.68
C ASN A 6 8.42 -7.45 5.52
N SER A 7 7.25 -6.80 5.57
CA SER A 7 6.13 -7.17 6.46
C SER A 7 5.36 -8.42 6.02
N CYS A 8 5.56 -8.91 4.80
CA CYS A 8 4.85 -10.04 4.21
C CYS A 8 5.75 -10.79 3.20
N PRO A 9 5.57 -12.12 3.01
CA PRO A 9 6.25 -12.87 1.94
C PRO A 9 5.98 -12.30 0.54
N LYS A 10 6.97 -12.38 -0.35
CA LYS A 10 6.96 -11.72 -1.66
C LYS A 10 5.73 -12.07 -2.52
N GLN A 11 5.36 -13.34 -2.59
CA GLN A 11 4.22 -13.84 -3.37
C GLN A 11 2.89 -13.27 -2.83
N LEU A 12 2.71 -13.28 -1.51
CA LEU A 12 1.53 -12.68 -0.87
C LEU A 12 1.49 -11.17 -1.11
N ARG A 13 2.64 -10.49 -1.01
CA ARG A 13 2.75 -9.05 -1.26
C ARG A 13 2.42 -8.67 -2.70
N GLU A 14 2.80 -9.47 -3.69
CA GLU A 14 2.43 -9.27 -5.10
C GLU A 14 0.90 -9.35 -5.31
N VAL A 15 0.24 -10.35 -4.69
CA VAL A 15 -1.23 -10.45 -4.68
C VAL A 15 -1.87 -9.26 -3.95
N MET A 16 -1.33 -8.85 -2.79
CA MET A 16 -1.83 -7.68 -2.06
C MET A 16 -1.69 -6.37 -2.85
N ILE A 17 -0.60 -6.19 -3.61
CA ILE A 17 -0.42 -5.01 -4.47
C ILE A 17 -1.43 -5.04 -5.63
N LYS A 18 -1.68 -6.20 -6.24
CA LYS A 18 -2.74 -6.33 -7.27
C LYS A 18 -4.11 -5.94 -6.71
N GLN A 19 -4.53 -6.57 -5.61
CA GLN A 19 -5.82 -6.28 -4.97
C GLN A 19 -5.91 -4.84 -4.45
N PHE A 20 -4.79 -4.21 -4.09
CA PHE A 20 -4.75 -2.79 -3.73
C PHE A 20 -5.12 -1.89 -4.91
N PHE A 21 -4.69 -2.20 -6.14
CA PHE A 21 -5.14 -1.49 -7.33
C PHE A 21 -6.61 -1.77 -7.64
N ASP A 22 -7.04 -3.04 -7.57
CA ASP A 22 -8.42 -3.45 -7.86
C ASP A 22 -9.46 -2.77 -6.94
N PHE A 23 -9.07 -2.44 -5.70
CA PHE A 23 -9.90 -1.71 -4.72
C PHE A 23 -9.49 -0.25 -4.49
N TYR A 24 -8.54 0.30 -5.26
CA TYR A 24 -7.97 1.63 -4.99
C TYR A 24 -9.04 2.73 -4.99
N ASP A 25 -9.89 2.77 -6.01
CA ASP A 25 -10.88 3.84 -6.17
C ASP A 25 -11.94 3.79 -5.04
N TYR A 26 -12.30 2.59 -4.55
CA TYR A 26 -13.16 2.41 -3.37
C TYR A 26 -12.51 2.95 -2.09
N TYR A 27 -11.20 2.74 -1.88
CA TYR A 27 -10.50 3.34 -0.73
C TYR A 27 -10.49 4.87 -0.80
N ILE A 28 -10.38 5.45 -2.01
CA ILE A 28 -10.47 6.90 -2.21
C ILE A 28 -11.88 7.41 -1.93
N GLU A 29 -12.91 6.75 -2.50
CA GLU A 29 -14.33 7.06 -2.31
C GLU A 29 -14.68 7.14 -0.82
N VAL A 30 -14.44 6.06 -0.06
CA VAL A 30 -14.69 5.99 1.38
C VAL A 30 -13.97 7.10 2.16
N CYS A 31 -12.72 7.43 1.82
CA CYS A 31 -12.00 8.53 2.47
C CYS A 31 -12.59 9.91 2.13
N THR A 32 -13.09 10.11 0.91
CA THR A 32 -13.73 11.37 0.50
C THR A 32 -15.12 11.53 1.11
N GLU A 33 -15.95 10.48 1.14
CA GLU A 33 -17.29 10.51 1.75
C GLU A 33 -17.23 10.81 3.25
N ASN A 34 -16.23 10.24 3.95
CA ASN A 34 -16.09 10.37 5.40
C ASN A 34 -15.17 11.53 5.83
N SER A 35 -14.72 12.36 4.89
CA SER A 35 -13.87 13.54 5.16
C SER A 35 -14.48 14.51 6.17
N ASN A 36 -15.81 14.56 6.29
CA ASN A 36 -16.52 15.36 7.29
C ASN A 36 -16.36 14.87 8.74
N LYS A 37 -15.76 13.69 8.95
CA LYS A 37 -15.47 13.09 10.25
C LYS A 37 -14.00 13.26 10.65
N ASP A 38 -13.15 13.80 9.78
CA ASP A 38 -11.72 13.99 10.09
C ASP A 38 -11.53 14.82 11.37
N GLY A 39 -10.57 14.41 12.21
CA GLY A 39 -10.35 14.97 13.53
C GLY A 39 -11.41 14.64 14.61
N GLN A 40 -12.52 13.99 14.28
CA GLN A 40 -13.53 13.60 15.27
C GLN A 40 -13.09 12.35 16.07
N PRO A 41 -13.46 12.24 17.36
CA PRO A 41 -13.13 11.07 18.18
C PRO A 41 -13.91 9.83 17.74
N MET A 42 -13.20 8.72 17.61
CA MET A 42 -13.79 7.40 17.35
C MET A 42 -14.54 6.90 18.59
N THR A 43 -15.85 6.74 18.47
CA THR A 43 -16.70 6.19 19.54
C THR A 43 -16.81 4.67 19.39
N ASP A 44 -16.29 3.92 20.36
CA ASP A 44 -16.50 2.46 20.45
C ASP A 44 -17.75 2.15 21.29
N PRO A 45 -18.67 1.28 20.84
CA PRO A 45 -19.83 0.85 21.62
C PRO A 45 -19.49 0.12 22.95
N PHE A 46 -18.27 -0.39 23.10
CA PHE A 46 -17.77 -1.02 24.33
C PHE A 46 -17.00 -0.04 25.24
N GLY A 47 -16.81 1.22 24.83
CA GLY A 47 -16.21 2.29 25.64
C GLY A 47 -14.72 2.57 25.39
N ASP A 48 -14.03 1.72 24.61
CA ASP A 48 -12.61 1.89 24.30
C ASP A 48 -12.29 3.15 23.48
N ARG A 49 -11.20 3.84 23.84
CA ARG A 49 -10.73 5.04 23.13
C ARG A 49 -9.85 4.65 21.94
N ARG A 50 -10.41 4.60 20.73
CA ARG A 50 -9.68 4.24 19.49
C ARG A 50 -8.85 5.37 18.87
N GLY A 51 -8.96 6.61 19.35
CA GLY A 51 -8.28 7.78 18.80
C GLY A 51 -9.22 8.70 18.00
N LEU A 52 -8.67 9.40 17.01
CA LEU A 52 -9.41 10.27 16.08
C LEU A 52 -9.49 9.63 14.69
N PHE A 53 -10.45 10.04 13.87
CA PHE A 53 -10.44 9.73 12.44
C PHE A 53 -9.42 10.59 11.69
N GLU A 54 -8.55 9.96 10.88
CA GLU A 54 -7.52 10.63 10.06
C GLU A 54 -7.69 10.30 8.56
N TYR A 55 -8.87 10.58 8.00
CA TYR A 55 -9.18 10.33 6.60
C TYR A 55 -8.31 11.13 5.62
N GLU A 56 -7.89 12.36 5.94
CA GLU A 56 -6.99 13.12 5.06
C GLU A 56 -5.58 12.50 5.02
N SER A 57 -5.03 12.17 6.19
CA SER A 57 -3.74 11.47 6.33
C SER A 57 -3.75 10.13 5.56
N LEU A 58 -4.82 9.35 5.72
CA LEU A 58 -5.02 8.10 5.00
C LEU A 58 -5.11 8.33 3.48
N LEU A 59 -5.87 9.32 3.03
CA LEU A 59 -6.01 9.69 1.62
C LEU A 59 -4.68 10.11 0.98
N GLN A 60 -3.84 10.84 1.71
CA GLN A 60 -2.48 11.19 1.26
C GLN A 60 -1.58 9.94 1.16
N ARG A 61 -1.64 9.03 2.15
CA ARG A 61 -0.86 7.76 2.15
C ARG A 61 -1.27 6.82 1.01
N LEU A 62 -2.57 6.68 0.73
CA LEU A 62 -3.10 5.90 -0.39
C LEU A 62 -2.53 6.40 -1.74
N LYS A 63 -2.60 7.72 -1.98
CA LYS A 63 -2.05 8.34 -3.20
C LYS A 63 -0.53 8.10 -3.34
N LYS A 64 0.22 8.23 -2.25
CA LYS A 64 1.67 7.96 -2.18
C LYS A 64 2.01 6.49 -2.48
N LEU A 65 1.21 5.54 -1.97
CA LEU A 65 1.36 4.11 -2.25
C LEU A 65 1.13 3.78 -3.72
N LYS A 66 0.07 4.30 -4.34
CA LYS A 66 -0.22 4.10 -5.77
C LYS A 66 0.94 4.56 -6.65
N ALA A 67 1.42 5.80 -6.46
CA ALA A 67 2.55 6.35 -7.21
C ALA A 67 3.84 5.52 -7.04
N LYS A 68 4.12 5.01 -5.82
CA LYS A 68 5.26 4.12 -5.56
C LYS A 68 5.15 2.80 -6.33
N PHE A 69 3.99 2.15 -6.32
CA PHE A 69 3.81 0.86 -6.99
C PHE A 69 3.76 0.98 -8.51
N GLU A 70 3.13 2.02 -9.07
CA GLU A 70 3.13 2.29 -10.52
C GLU A 70 4.56 2.50 -11.06
N SER A 71 5.37 3.29 -10.33
CA SER A 71 6.79 3.51 -10.65
C SER A 71 7.60 2.21 -10.62
N SER A 72 7.36 1.37 -9.62
CA SER A 72 8.05 0.08 -9.44
C SER A 72 7.68 -0.94 -10.54
N GLN A 73 6.41 -0.99 -10.95
CA GLN A 73 5.95 -1.86 -12.03
C GLN A 73 6.54 -1.44 -13.39
N ASN A 74 6.65 -0.14 -13.66
CA ASN A 74 7.21 0.34 -14.94
C ASN A 74 8.68 -0.07 -15.12
N LEU A 75 9.49 0.08 -14.05
CA LEU A 75 10.89 -0.34 -14.01
C LEU A 75 11.07 -1.84 -14.32
N ASN A 76 10.23 -2.69 -13.71
CA ASN A 76 10.37 -4.15 -13.82
C ASN A 76 10.06 -4.68 -15.23
N ASN A 77 9.12 -4.05 -15.97
CA ASN A 77 8.73 -4.47 -17.31
C ASN A 77 9.75 -4.10 -18.41
N ASN A 78 10.53 -3.04 -18.21
CA ASN A 78 11.52 -2.58 -19.21
C ASN A 78 12.73 -3.53 -19.32
N ALA A 79 13.15 -4.12 -18.21
CA ALA A 79 14.30 -5.03 -18.12
C ALA A 79 14.19 -6.29 -19.02
N SER A 80 12.97 -6.70 -19.38
CA SER A 80 12.69 -7.85 -20.25
C SER A 80 12.93 -7.61 -21.76
N SER A 81 13.20 -6.38 -22.20
CA SER A 81 13.24 -6.03 -23.63
C SER A 81 14.57 -6.31 -24.35
N SER A 82 15.67 -6.54 -23.61
CA SER A 82 17.04 -6.46 -24.12
C SER A 82 17.71 -7.82 -24.42
N ARG A 83 17.00 -8.73 -25.11
CA ARG A 83 17.56 -10.02 -25.59
C ARG A 83 17.25 -10.36 -27.05
N SER A 84 17.07 -9.35 -27.92
CA SER A 84 17.06 -9.56 -29.38
C SER A 84 18.48 -9.90 -29.88
N SER A 85 18.71 -11.15 -30.25
CA SER A 85 20.02 -11.67 -30.67
C SER A 85 20.46 -11.17 -32.05
N SER A 86 21.59 -10.48 -32.12
CA SER A 86 22.19 -9.97 -33.35
C SER A 86 22.78 -11.08 -34.24
N THR A 87 21.98 -11.69 -35.11
CA THR A 87 22.46 -12.59 -36.16
C THR A 87 22.88 -11.79 -37.40
N SER A 88 24.18 -11.67 -37.64
CA SER A 88 24.77 -10.79 -38.65
C SER A 88 24.67 -11.35 -40.08
N GLY A 89 23.86 -10.69 -40.90
CA GLY A 89 23.89 -10.56 -42.37
C GLY A 89 24.66 -11.56 -43.25
N SER A 90 23.95 -12.09 -44.24
CA SER A 90 24.50 -12.40 -45.57
C SER A 90 23.50 -11.98 -46.64
N LYS A 91 23.99 -11.30 -47.70
CA LYS A 91 23.15 -10.76 -48.79
C LYS A 91 23.18 -11.73 -49.97
N HIS A 92 22.03 -12.13 -50.50
CA HIS A 92 21.94 -12.71 -51.85
C HIS A 92 20.71 -12.18 -52.61
N GLN A 93 20.83 -12.16 -53.93
CA GLN A 93 19.86 -11.60 -54.88
C GLN A 93 18.63 -12.52 -55.07
N PRO A 94 17.49 -11.99 -55.55
CA PRO A 94 16.27 -12.79 -55.71
C PRO A 94 16.40 -13.82 -56.83
N MET A 95 15.75 -14.97 -56.64
CA MET A 95 15.56 -16.02 -57.66
C MET A 95 14.08 -16.41 -57.73
N ASP A 96 13.48 -16.09 -58.86
CA ASP A 96 12.44 -16.80 -59.61
C ASP A 96 11.48 -17.72 -58.85
N ALA A 97 10.20 -17.34 -58.82
CA ALA A 97 9.15 -18.15 -58.23
C ALA A 97 8.75 -19.35 -59.10
N ARG A 98 9.20 -20.58 -58.75
CA ARG A 98 8.41 -21.83 -58.92
C ARG A 98 9.02 -23.07 -58.24
N THR A 99 8.65 -23.36 -56.99
CA THR A 99 8.50 -24.73 -56.45
C THR A 99 7.65 -24.66 -55.18
N ARG A 100 6.77 -25.64 -54.95
CA ARG A 100 6.03 -25.85 -53.71
C ARG A 100 6.38 -27.23 -53.15
N GLU A 101 6.16 -27.36 -51.85
CA GLU A 101 5.73 -28.58 -51.12
C GLU A 101 6.79 -29.55 -50.59
N ILE A 102 6.49 -30.09 -49.39
CA ILE A 102 7.13 -31.21 -48.63
C ILE A 102 8.61 -30.92 -48.24
N ILE A 103 9.09 -31.05 -47.00
CA ILE A 103 8.76 -31.96 -45.88
C ILE A 103 8.71 -31.21 -44.54
N HIS A 104 7.86 -31.67 -43.60
CA HIS A 104 7.83 -31.20 -42.21
C HIS A 104 8.75 -32.02 -41.28
N ASP A 105 9.49 -31.28 -40.44
CA ASP A 105 9.88 -31.58 -39.05
C ASP A 105 10.23 -33.02 -38.64
N ALA A 106 11.52 -33.22 -38.36
CA ALA A 106 12.02 -34.34 -37.56
C ALA A 106 12.31 -33.87 -36.12
N VAL A 107 11.72 -34.55 -35.13
CA VAL A 107 12.12 -34.47 -33.72
C VAL A 107 12.31 -35.88 -33.17
N ALA A 108 13.39 -36.09 -32.43
CA ALA A 108 13.79 -37.38 -31.88
C ALA A 108 14.01 -37.28 -30.37
N LEU A 109 13.81 -38.41 -29.68
CA LEU A 109 14.66 -39.01 -28.62
C LEU A 109 15.58 -38.03 -27.84
N ASP A 110 15.65 -37.99 -26.51
CA ASP A 110 15.23 -38.93 -25.44
C ASP A 110 15.06 -38.09 -24.11
N SER A 111 15.10 -38.50 -22.83
CA SER A 111 15.46 -39.77 -22.16
C SER A 111 14.78 -39.95 -20.78
N THR A 112 15.55 -40.12 -19.69
CA THR A 112 15.17 -40.80 -18.44
C THR A 112 15.70 -40.10 -17.17
N ALA A 113 14.98 -40.33 -16.05
CA ALA A 113 15.48 -40.34 -14.65
C ALA A 113 16.01 -39.00 -14.06
N THR A 114 16.21 -38.82 -12.75
CA THR A 114 16.26 -39.79 -11.63
C THR A 114 15.60 -39.21 -10.35
N ALA A 115 15.30 -40.06 -9.36
CA ALA A 115 14.74 -39.68 -8.05
C ALA A 115 15.84 -39.42 -6.98
N ASN A 116 15.43 -39.44 -5.70
CA ASN A 116 16.19 -39.17 -4.46
C ASN A 116 16.29 -37.65 -4.13
N ASP A 117 16.32 -37.21 -2.87
CA ASP A 117 16.35 -37.93 -1.58
C ASP A 117 15.52 -37.19 -0.50
N ALA A 118 15.21 -37.83 0.63
CA ALA A 118 14.28 -37.31 1.65
C ALA A 118 14.75 -37.53 3.12
N THR A 119 15.50 -36.56 3.64
CA THR A 119 15.84 -36.34 5.07
C THR A 119 16.05 -34.82 5.26
N ASN A 120 15.87 -34.17 6.42
CA ASN A 120 15.47 -34.59 7.76
C ASN A 120 14.68 -33.42 8.40
N LEU A 121 13.67 -33.65 9.25
CA LEU A 121 12.78 -32.58 9.75
C LEU A 121 12.16 -32.91 11.13
N ASP A 122 13.00 -33.14 12.15
CA ASP A 122 12.58 -33.56 13.50
C ASP A 122 13.46 -33.01 14.65
N ASP A 123 14.21 -31.91 14.42
CA ASP A 123 15.08 -31.29 15.45
C ASP A 123 14.94 -29.74 15.46
N ILE A 124 15.30 -29.12 16.59
CA ILE A 124 15.28 -27.67 16.88
C ILE A 124 13.87 -27.09 17.14
N PHE A 125 13.24 -27.58 18.21
CA PHE A 125 12.29 -26.83 19.04
C PHE A 125 12.51 -27.21 20.52
N ASP A 126 13.41 -26.50 21.18
CA ASP A 126 13.62 -26.47 22.63
C ASP A 126 14.24 -25.09 22.98
N ASP A 127 14.39 -24.78 24.28
CA ASP A 127 14.82 -23.48 24.82
C ASP A 127 13.82 -22.31 24.60
N ILE A 128 12.55 -22.54 24.97
CA ILE A 128 11.73 -21.48 25.59
C ILE A 128 12.08 -21.48 27.08
N ASP A 129 12.75 -20.44 27.56
CA ASP A 129 13.05 -20.24 28.98
C ASP A 129 12.22 -19.05 29.49
N ASP A 130 11.25 -19.33 30.36
CA ASP A 130 10.39 -18.32 30.96
C ASP A 130 11.20 -17.48 31.97
N ASN A 131 11.12 -16.15 31.89
CA ASN A 131 11.50 -15.32 33.03
C ASN A 131 10.58 -14.12 33.23
N ASP A 132 10.30 -13.87 34.50
CA ASP A 132 9.00 -13.40 34.98
C ASP A 132 9.01 -11.91 35.36
N GLU A 133 7.88 -11.44 35.88
CA GLU A 133 7.59 -10.10 36.37
C GLU A 133 8.73 -9.31 37.05
N SER A 134 8.75 -8.00 36.79
CA SER A 134 9.05 -6.98 37.81
C SER A 134 8.36 -5.67 37.45
N ASN A 135 7.22 -5.39 38.10
CA ASN A 135 6.43 -4.17 37.86
C ASN A 135 6.43 -3.28 39.12
N SER A 136 7.18 -2.17 39.08
CA SER A 136 7.32 -1.19 40.18
C SER A 136 7.97 0.10 39.64
N SER A 137 7.63 1.31 40.08
CA SER A 137 6.61 1.77 41.04
C SER A 137 5.93 3.04 40.46
N MET A 138 4.69 3.36 40.81
CA MET A 138 4.35 4.28 41.91
C MET A 138 5.26 5.51 41.98
N ASP A 139 4.70 6.67 41.62
CA ASP A 139 4.85 7.97 42.28
C ASP A 139 3.74 8.89 41.73
N ASP A 140 2.75 9.20 42.58
CA ASP A 140 1.67 10.15 42.28
C ASP A 140 2.07 11.52 42.85
N ASP A 141 2.30 12.52 41.99
CA ASP A 141 2.47 13.92 42.39
C ASP A 141 1.21 14.72 42.01
N ASP A 142 0.46 15.15 43.04
CA ASP A 142 -0.64 16.10 42.93
C ASP A 142 -0.13 17.50 42.53
N ASP A 143 -0.88 18.22 41.70
CA ASP A 143 -0.76 19.68 41.61
C ASP A 143 -2.15 20.33 41.41
N GLU A 144 -2.77 20.71 42.53
CA GLU A 144 -4.17 21.16 42.58
C GLU A 144 -4.31 22.69 42.54
N GLN A 145 -5.28 23.16 41.73
CA GLN A 145 -6.00 24.44 41.84
C GLN A 145 -5.26 25.80 41.73
N GLN A 146 -5.73 26.62 40.77
CA GLN A 146 -6.29 27.96 41.03
C GLN A 146 -7.20 28.35 39.85
N LEU A 147 -8.53 28.23 39.96
CA LEU A 147 -9.48 29.17 40.61
C LEU A 147 -9.51 30.59 40.02
N ASN A 148 -10.49 30.79 39.14
CA ASN A 148 -11.34 31.96 38.92
C ASN A 148 -10.76 33.38 39.05
N ASP A 149 -10.90 34.15 37.98
CA ASP A 149 -11.51 35.48 38.07
C ASP A 149 -12.47 35.73 36.89
N LEU A 150 -13.63 36.33 37.17
CA LEU A 150 -14.76 36.51 36.25
C LEU A 150 -15.32 37.94 36.42
N GLU A 151 -15.32 38.74 35.36
CA GLU A 151 -16.08 40.02 35.28
C GLU A 151 -16.72 40.15 33.88
N PRO A 152 -17.85 40.88 33.72
CA PRO A 152 -18.90 40.46 32.79
C PRO A 152 -19.12 41.30 31.52
N ILE A 153 -19.96 40.77 30.62
CA ILE A 153 -20.38 41.37 29.34
C ILE A 153 -21.54 42.37 29.54
N PRO A 154 -21.45 43.63 29.08
CA PRO A 154 -22.60 44.50 28.82
C PRO A 154 -23.10 44.39 27.36
N SER A 155 -24.39 44.63 27.13
CA SER A 155 -25.09 44.25 25.89
C SER A 155 -25.20 45.32 24.79
N VAL A 156 -25.54 44.82 23.58
CA VAL A 156 -26.10 45.46 22.36
C VAL A 156 -27.16 46.59 22.59
N PRO A 157 -27.61 47.37 21.57
CA PRO A 157 -27.41 47.25 20.10
C PRO A 157 -27.08 48.55 19.34
N ASN A 158 -26.92 48.49 18.01
CA ASN A 158 -27.86 49.17 17.10
C ASN A 158 -27.85 48.60 15.66
N ALA A 159 -28.82 49.02 14.84
CA ALA A 159 -28.99 48.60 13.44
C ALA A 159 -28.79 49.77 12.43
N GLU A 160 -29.06 49.50 11.14
CA GLU A 160 -29.07 50.45 10.01
C GLU A 160 -27.67 50.96 9.57
N GLN A 161 -27.39 51.31 8.30
CA GLN A 161 -28.22 51.44 7.09
C GLN A 161 -27.37 51.23 5.81
N SER A 162 -28.03 51.07 4.64
CA SER A 162 -27.65 51.39 3.24
C SER A 162 -26.19 51.81 2.85
N ASN A 163 -25.65 51.59 1.64
CA ASN A 163 -26.33 51.46 0.33
C ASN A 163 -25.42 50.89 -0.81
N GLU A 164 -26.03 50.72 -2.00
CA GLU A 164 -25.45 50.82 -3.37
C GLU A 164 -24.18 50.02 -3.73
N LYS A 165 -24.27 49.00 -4.61
CA LYS A 165 -24.41 49.09 -6.09
C LYS A 165 -23.25 49.80 -6.80
N ASN A 166 -22.48 49.03 -7.57
CA ASN A 166 -22.06 49.44 -8.91
C ASN A 166 -21.86 48.21 -9.80
N SER A 167 -22.33 48.27 -11.04
CA SER A 167 -22.24 47.19 -12.02
C SER A 167 -22.43 47.75 -13.44
N THR A 168 -21.32 47.91 -14.17
CA THR A 168 -21.22 47.95 -15.65
C THR A 168 -19.75 47.73 -15.98
#